data_AF-A0A353K0F5-F1
#
_entry.id   AF-A0A353K0F5-F1
#
_cell.length_a   1.000
_cell.length_b   1.000
_cell.length_c   1.000
_cell.angle_alpha   90.00
_cell.angle_beta   90.00
_cell.angle_gamma   90.00
#
_symmetry.space_group_name_H-M   'P 1'
#
loop_
_entity.id
_entity.type
_entity.pdbx_description
1 polymer ?
#
loop_
_entity_poly.entity_id
_entity_poly.type
_entity_poly.pdbx_seq_one_letter_code
_entity_poly.pdbx_strand_id
1 'polypeptide(L)'
;MNIKKYEIKKILSSPIVIVLMAIFIAFNCLIISENSYCGKELKVLNKIVDKVGYKIDDEMLSNFSELYNEKLNKVNEISSKKYYKTYKSIGEFLDENQFDMGNKNGKFSKEEKQFIKEAKVIESYYILIDK
;
A
#
# COMPACT_ATOMS: atom_id res chain seq x y z
N MET A 1 -39.47 31.56 -9.81
CA MET A 1 -39.83 30.42 -10.69
C MET A 1 -39.65 29.12 -9.92
N ASN A 2 -40.69 28.67 -9.20
CA ASN A 2 -40.61 27.55 -8.24
C ASN A 2 -40.71 26.15 -8.88
N ILE A 3 -41.10 26.06 -10.15
CA ILE A 3 -41.33 24.79 -10.87
C ILE A 3 -40.07 23.92 -10.89
N LYS A 4 -38.90 24.53 -11.20
CA LYS A 4 -37.60 23.83 -11.21
C LYS A 4 -37.25 23.19 -9.85
N LYS A 5 -37.63 23.81 -8.72
CA LYS A 5 -37.41 23.25 -7.37
C LYS A 5 -38.27 22.02 -7.12
N TYR A 6 -39.54 22.04 -7.56
CA TYR A 6 -40.44 20.90 -7.39
C TYR A 6 -40.04 19.70 -8.25
N GLU A 7 -39.53 19.95 -9.46
CA GLU A 7 -39.02 18.89 -10.33
C GLU A 7 -37.78 18.20 -9.74
N ILE A 8 -36.80 18.99 -9.23
CA ILE A 8 -35.63 18.44 -8.54
C ILE A 8 -36.05 17.65 -7.30
N LYS A 9 -36.99 18.20 -6.50
CA LYS A 9 -37.49 17.50 -5.30
C LYS A 9 -38.17 16.17 -5.66
N LYS A 10 -38.91 16.12 -6.77
CA LYS A 10 -39.57 14.89 -7.26
C LYS A 10 -38.55 13.82 -7.64
N ILE A 11 -37.47 14.20 -8.31
CA ILE A 11 -36.38 13.29 -8.68
C ILE A 11 -35.66 12.78 -7.44
N LEU A 12 -35.28 13.66 -6.51
CA LEU A 12 -34.57 13.29 -5.28
C LEU A 12 -35.43 12.47 -4.30
N SER A 13 -36.76 12.61 -4.36
CA SER A 13 -37.70 11.83 -3.54
C SER A 13 -38.17 10.54 -4.24
N SER A 14 -37.72 10.28 -5.47
CA SER A 14 -38.08 9.07 -6.21
C SER A 14 -37.40 7.86 -5.59
N PRO A 15 -38.15 6.82 -5.17
CA PRO A 15 -37.58 5.61 -4.57
C PRO A 15 -36.52 4.95 -5.47
N ILE A 16 -36.74 4.95 -6.79
CA ILE A 16 -35.80 4.40 -7.77
C ILE A 16 -34.48 5.18 -7.75
N VAL A 17 -34.54 6.51 -7.72
CA VAL A 17 -33.35 7.37 -7.68
C VAL A 17 -32.59 7.18 -6.37
N ILE A 18 -33.31 7.09 -5.25
CA ILE A 18 -32.71 6.86 -3.93
C ILE A 18 -31.99 5.49 -3.89
N VAL A 19 -32.62 4.43 -4.39
CA VAL A 19 -32.01 3.08 -4.44
C VAL A 19 -30.78 3.07 -5.34
N LEU A 20 -30.86 3.66 -6.54
CA LEU A 20 -29.72 3.75 -7.44
C LEU A 20 -28.57 4.56 -6.82
N MET A 21 -28.89 5.65 -6.14
CA MET A 21 -27.90 6.47 -5.44
C MET A 21 -27.25 5.70 -4.28
N ALA A 22 -28.03 4.93 -3.52
CA ALA A 22 -27.50 4.08 -2.46
C ALA A 22 -26.56 2.99 -2.99
N ILE A 23 -26.92 2.33 -4.10
CA ILE A 23 -26.07 1.34 -4.78
C ILE A 23 -24.77 2.00 -5.27
N PHE A 24 -24.88 3.17 -5.90
CA PHE A 24 -23.71 3.92 -6.38
C PHE A 24 -22.78 4.30 -5.22
N ILE A 25 -23.31 4.84 -4.12
CA ILE A 25 -22.52 5.17 -2.94
C ILE A 25 -21.85 3.92 -2.37
N ALA A 26 -22.61 2.83 -2.20
CA ALA A 26 -22.06 1.58 -1.68
C ALA A 26 -20.92 1.04 -2.55
N PHE A 27 -21.09 1.05 -3.87
CA PHE A 27 -20.07 0.63 -4.82
C PHE A 27 -18.81 1.51 -4.74
N ASN A 28 -18.97 2.83 -4.67
CA ASN A 28 -17.84 3.74 -4.50
C ASN A 28 -17.14 3.54 -3.14
N CYS A 29 -17.89 3.29 -2.07
CA CYS A 29 -17.31 2.95 -0.76
C CYS A 29 -16.48 1.66 -0.81
N LEU A 30 -16.91 0.66 -1.57
CA LEU A 30 -16.13 -0.56 -1.79
C LEU A 30 -14.81 -0.25 -2.53
N ILE A 31 -14.86 0.52 -3.61
CA ILE A 31 -13.66 0.95 -4.37
C ILE A 31 -12.69 1.72 -3.47
N ILE A 32 -13.18 2.65 -2.65
CA ILE A 32 -12.35 3.42 -1.72
C ILE A 32 -11.72 2.50 -0.67
N SER A 33 -12.47 1.52 -0.16
CA SER A 33 -11.97 0.53 0.80
C SER A 33 -10.85 -0.33 0.22
N GLU A 34 -11.02 -0.81 -1.01
CA GLU A 34 -10.00 -1.57 -1.74
C GLU A 34 -8.72 -0.75 -1.93
N ASN A 35 -8.84 0.54 -2.21
CA ASN A 35 -7.71 1.46 -2.38
C ASN A 35 -7.21 2.11 -1.08
N SER A 36 -7.72 1.70 0.08
CA SER A 36 -7.30 2.24 1.38
C SER A 36 -5.81 1.99 1.70
N TYR A 37 -5.17 1.06 0.97
CA TYR A 37 -3.72 0.83 1.05
C TYR A 37 -2.91 2.09 0.66
N CYS A 38 -3.42 2.96 -0.23
CA CYS A 38 -2.76 4.22 -0.60
C CYS A 38 -2.41 5.06 0.64
N GLY A 39 -3.32 5.12 1.63
CA GLY A 39 -3.06 5.84 2.87
C GLY A 39 -1.95 5.22 3.73
N LYS A 40 -1.74 3.90 3.65
CA LYS A 40 -0.64 3.21 4.33
C LYS A 40 0.68 3.43 3.60
N GLU A 41 0.67 3.41 2.27
CA GLU A 41 1.86 3.68 1.46
C GLU A 41 2.36 5.11 1.63
N LEU A 42 1.45 6.11 1.66
CA LEU A 42 1.82 7.50 1.95
C LEU A 42 2.47 7.68 3.33
N LYS A 43 2.02 6.92 4.34
CA LYS A 43 2.68 6.92 5.66
C LYS A 43 4.10 6.35 5.59
N VAL A 44 4.33 5.31 4.79
CA VAL A 44 5.67 4.77 4.58
C VAL A 44 6.53 5.78 3.82
N LEU A 45 5.98 6.44 2.79
CA LEU A 45 6.68 7.50 2.07
C LEU A 45 7.11 8.64 2.99
N ASN A 46 6.23 9.12 3.87
CA ASN A 46 6.59 10.14 4.85
C ASN A 46 7.77 9.68 5.74
N LYS A 47 7.76 8.42 6.22
CA LYS A 47 8.88 7.87 6.98
C LYS A 47 10.18 7.79 6.16
N ILE A 48 10.10 7.54 4.85
CA ILE A 48 11.26 7.56 3.95
C ILE A 48 11.80 8.98 3.90
N VAL A 49 10.96 9.96 3.55
CA VAL A 49 11.34 11.38 3.44
C VAL A 49 11.93 11.91 4.76
N ASP A 50 11.36 11.55 5.90
CA ASP A 50 11.88 11.93 7.22
C ASP A 50 13.28 11.36 7.49
N LYS A 51 13.63 10.22 6.88
CA LYS A 51 14.92 9.55 7.06
C LYS A 51 15.98 9.97 6.05
N VAL A 52 15.62 10.07 4.78
CA VAL A 52 16.59 10.25 3.68
C VAL A 52 16.62 11.69 3.16
N GLY A 53 15.60 12.49 3.48
CA GLY A 53 15.43 13.85 2.97
C GLY A 53 14.40 13.91 1.84
N TYR A 54 13.88 15.13 1.59
CA TYR A 54 12.90 15.40 0.54
C TYR A 54 13.53 15.83 -0.79
N LYS A 55 14.81 16.24 -0.76
CA LYS A 55 15.53 16.73 -1.92
C LYS A 55 16.25 15.56 -2.59
N ILE A 56 16.05 15.40 -3.90
CA ILE A 56 16.75 14.37 -4.67
C ILE A 56 18.16 14.90 -4.98
N ASP A 57 19.14 14.45 -4.20
CA ASP A 57 20.57 14.67 -4.40
C ASP A 57 21.37 13.40 -4.04
N ASP A 58 22.68 13.43 -4.28
CA ASP A 58 23.56 12.27 -4.08
C ASP A 58 23.54 11.75 -2.64
N GLU A 59 23.39 12.66 -1.67
CA GLU A 59 23.28 12.31 -0.24
C GLU A 59 21.97 11.54 0.01
N MET A 60 20.84 12.04 -0.48
CA MET A 60 19.56 11.35 -0.38
C MET A 60 19.61 9.96 -1.03
N LEU A 61 20.17 9.85 -2.23
CA LEU A 61 20.30 8.56 -2.94
C LEU A 61 21.15 7.56 -2.17
N SER A 62 22.29 8.00 -1.60
CA SER A 62 23.14 7.16 -0.76
C SER A 62 22.39 6.68 0.49
N ASN A 63 21.75 7.60 1.22
CA ASN A 63 20.97 7.28 2.42
C ASN A 63 19.79 6.35 2.10
N PHE A 64 19.18 6.50 0.93
CA PHE A 64 18.09 5.64 0.49
C PHE A 64 18.58 4.24 0.11
N SER A 65 19.74 4.13 -0.55
CA SER A 65 20.38 2.83 -0.80
C SER A 65 20.68 2.10 0.51
N GLU A 66 21.23 2.79 1.51
CA GLU A 66 21.46 2.22 2.84
C GLU A 66 20.16 1.77 3.51
N LEU A 67 19.12 2.60 3.48
CA LEU A 67 17.80 2.26 4.02
C LEU A 67 17.22 1.02 3.34
N TYR A 68 17.29 0.94 2.01
CA TYR A 68 16.80 -0.22 1.26
C TYR A 68 17.56 -1.49 1.65
N ASN A 69 18.89 -1.42 1.66
CA ASN A 69 19.75 -2.55 2.04
C ASN A 69 19.49 -3.00 3.49
N GLU A 70 19.26 -2.08 4.43
CA GLU A 70 18.84 -2.38 5.81
C GLU A 70 17.55 -3.22 5.82
N LYS A 71 16.55 -2.83 5.02
CA LYS A 71 15.28 -3.55 4.94
C LYS A 71 15.41 -4.90 4.28
N LEU A 72 16.14 -4.99 3.16
CA LEU A 72 16.38 -6.26 2.46
C LEU A 72 17.13 -7.25 3.36
N ASN A 73 18.15 -6.79 4.08
CA ASN A 73 18.89 -7.63 5.03
C ASN A 73 17.97 -8.19 6.12
N LYS A 74 17.08 -7.35 6.68
CA LYS A 74 16.13 -7.81 7.69
C LYS A 74 15.08 -8.77 7.14
N VAL A 75 14.61 -8.57 5.90
CA VAL A 75 13.76 -9.56 5.21
C VAL A 75 14.51 -10.88 5.04
N ASN A 76 15.78 -10.83 4.64
CA ASN A 76 16.64 -11.99 4.48
C ASN A 76 16.94 -12.72 5.81
N GLU A 77 17.06 -12.00 6.92
CA GLU A 77 17.17 -12.61 8.25
C GLU A 77 15.90 -13.40 8.61
N ILE A 78 14.72 -12.82 8.37
CA ILE A 78 13.43 -13.47 8.62
C ILE A 78 13.29 -14.69 7.71
N SER A 79 13.60 -14.54 6.41
CA SER A 79 13.46 -15.64 5.45
C SER A 79 14.47 -16.75 5.69
N SER A 80 15.72 -16.42 6.06
CA SER A 80 16.73 -17.42 6.40
C SER A 80 16.32 -18.25 7.61
N LYS A 81 15.67 -17.66 8.62
CA LYS A 81 15.15 -18.39 9.78
C LYS A 81 14.00 -19.35 9.46
N LYS A 82 13.23 -19.08 8.40
CA LYS A 82 11.99 -19.85 8.07
C LYS A 82 12.14 -20.77 6.86
N TYR A 83 13.03 -20.44 5.94
CA TYR A 83 13.23 -21.12 4.65
C TYR A 83 14.70 -21.43 4.35
N TYR A 84 15.65 -21.00 5.19
CA TYR A 84 17.09 -21.15 4.94
C TYR A 84 17.54 -20.59 3.59
N LYS A 85 16.85 -19.55 3.12
CA LYS A 85 17.07 -18.90 1.83
C LYS A 85 17.08 -17.38 1.99
N THR A 86 17.95 -16.72 1.23
CA THR A 86 18.00 -15.28 1.04
C THR A 86 17.61 -14.92 -0.40
N TYR A 87 17.26 -13.66 -0.60
CA TYR A 87 16.72 -13.12 -1.85
C TYR A 87 17.49 -11.87 -2.24
N LYS A 88 17.56 -11.59 -3.54
CA LYS A 88 18.24 -10.41 -4.09
C LYS A 88 17.37 -9.16 -3.99
N SER A 89 16.06 -9.34 -3.90
CA SER A 89 15.09 -8.25 -3.74
C SER A 89 13.92 -8.69 -2.87
N ILE A 90 13.21 -7.71 -2.31
CA ILE A 90 11.99 -7.94 -1.54
C ILE A 90 10.87 -8.42 -2.48
N GLY A 91 10.86 -7.95 -3.73
CA GLY A 91 10.01 -8.46 -4.79
C GLY A 91 10.20 -9.97 -5.03
N GLU A 92 11.45 -10.43 -5.21
CA GLU A 92 11.76 -11.85 -5.41
C GLU A 92 11.28 -12.70 -4.22
N PHE A 93 11.49 -12.21 -2.99
CA PHE A 93 10.95 -12.85 -1.79
C PHE A 93 9.41 -12.98 -1.85
N LEU A 94 8.71 -11.92 -2.24
CA LEU A 94 7.24 -11.92 -2.27
C LEU A 94 6.68 -12.82 -3.37
N ASP A 95 7.31 -12.84 -4.54
CA ASP A 95 6.88 -13.65 -5.68
C ASP A 95 6.94 -15.14 -5.33
N GLU A 96 8.02 -15.58 -4.66
CA GLU A 96 8.16 -16.97 -4.24
C GLU A 96 7.29 -17.35 -3.02
N ASN A 97 7.03 -16.40 -2.12
CA ASN A 97 6.37 -16.67 -0.82
C ASN A 97 4.96 -16.06 -0.72
N GLN A 98 4.33 -15.74 -1.85
CA GLN A 98 3.01 -15.10 -1.92
C GLN A 98 1.93 -15.86 -1.13
N PHE A 99 1.97 -17.19 -1.15
CA PHE A 99 0.99 -18.03 -0.47
C PHE A 99 1.08 -17.89 1.07
N ASP A 100 2.29 -17.96 1.62
CA ASP A 100 2.53 -17.81 3.06
C ASP A 100 2.27 -16.37 3.54
N MET A 101 2.48 -15.37 2.68
CA MET A 101 2.14 -13.98 2.95
C MET A 101 0.63 -13.75 2.99
N GLY A 102 -0.15 -14.41 2.13
CA GLY A 102 -1.62 -14.34 2.10
C GLY A 102 -2.34 -15.15 3.18
N ASN A 103 -1.74 -16.24 3.65
CA ASN A 103 -2.40 -17.16 4.57
C ASN A 103 -2.37 -16.68 6.05
N LYS A 104 -3.53 -16.57 6.72
CA LYS A 104 -3.59 -16.22 8.15
C LYS A 104 -2.84 -17.21 9.07
N ASN A 105 -2.73 -18.46 8.64
CA ASN A 105 -1.97 -19.52 9.33
C ASN A 105 -0.62 -19.80 8.65
N GLY A 106 -0.13 -18.89 7.81
CA GLY A 106 1.16 -19.01 7.15
C GLY A 106 2.33 -18.88 8.13
N LYS A 107 3.55 -19.10 7.63
CA LYS A 107 4.77 -19.13 8.47
C LYS A 107 5.16 -17.80 9.12
N PHE A 108 4.50 -16.69 8.79
CA PHE A 108 4.85 -15.34 9.26
C PHE A 108 3.83 -14.78 10.23
N SER A 109 4.32 -14.11 11.28
CA SER A 109 3.51 -13.33 12.21
C SER A 109 2.88 -12.12 11.51
N LYS A 110 1.88 -11.50 12.14
CA LYS A 110 1.25 -10.28 11.59
C LYS A 110 2.27 -9.13 11.48
N GLU A 111 3.15 -9.01 12.45
CA GLU A 111 4.21 -8.01 12.53
C GLU A 111 5.25 -8.23 11.43
N GLU A 112 5.67 -9.48 11.22
CA GLU A 112 6.59 -9.83 10.11
C GLU A 112 5.97 -9.52 8.75
N LYS A 113 4.70 -9.88 8.54
CA LYS A 113 3.96 -9.57 7.30
C LYS A 113 3.84 -8.07 7.06
N GLN A 114 3.54 -7.32 8.11
CA GLN A 114 3.43 -5.86 8.02
C GLN A 114 4.79 -5.24 7.70
N PHE A 115 5.86 -5.69 8.36
CA PHE A 115 7.22 -5.25 8.08
C PHE A 115 7.62 -5.49 6.62
N ILE A 116 7.40 -6.71 6.11
CA ILE A 116 7.75 -7.07 4.73
C ILE A 116 6.94 -6.22 3.73
N LYS A 117 5.67 -5.94 4.00
CA LYS A 117 4.85 -5.04 3.16
C LYS A 117 5.42 -3.62 3.13
N GLU A 118 5.79 -3.06 4.28
CA GLU A 118 6.44 -1.74 4.35
C GLU A 118 7.79 -1.75 3.61
N ALA A 119 8.57 -2.81 3.77
CA ALA A 119 9.84 -2.99 3.07
C ALA A 119 9.65 -3.03 1.53
N LYS A 120 8.57 -3.67 1.05
CA LYS A 120 8.23 -3.69 -0.38
C LYS A 120 7.87 -2.30 -0.92
N VAL A 121 7.16 -1.49 -0.14
CA VAL A 121 6.86 -0.09 -0.52
C VAL A 121 8.15 0.71 -0.64
N ILE A 122 9.08 0.55 0.32
CA ILE A 122 10.41 1.18 0.28
C ILE A 122 11.17 0.78 -0.99
N GLU A 123 11.20 -0.51 -1.33
CA GLU A 123 11.81 -0.99 -2.58
C GLU A 123 11.19 -0.35 -3.82
N SER A 124 9.86 -0.26 -3.87
CA SER A 124 9.16 0.33 -5.03
C SER A 124 9.55 1.79 -5.25
N TYR A 125 9.68 2.59 -4.17
CA TYR A 125 10.16 3.97 -4.28
C TYR A 125 11.65 4.05 -4.62
N TYR A 126 12.48 3.18 -4.03
CA TYR A 126 13.91 3.10 -4.34
C TYR A 126 14.12 2.85 -5.83
N ILE A 127 13.48 1.82 -6.40
CA ILE A 127 13.55 1.48 -7.84
C ILE A 127 13.02 2.62 -8.73
N LEU A 128 12.05 3.40 -8.25
CA LEU A 128 11.47 4.50 -9.01
C LEU A 128 12.39 5.73 -9.06
N ILE A 129 13.18 5.96 -8.01
CA ILE A 129 14.08 7.11 -7.89
C ILE A 129 15.49 6.80 -8.42
N ASP A 130 15.95 5.55 -8.30
CA ASP A 130 17.27 5.07 -8.77
C ASP A 130 17.29 4.77 -10.30
N LYS A 131 16.29 5.24 -11.05
CA LYS A 131 16.18 5.10 -12.53
C LYS A 131 16.35 6.44 -13.22
#